data_AF-A0A967SYS1-F1
#
_entry.id   AF-A0A967SYS1-F1
#
_cell.length_a   1.000
_cell.length_b   1.000
_cell.length_c   1.000
_cell.angle_alpha   90.00
_cell.angle_beta   90.00
_cell.angle_gamma   90.00
#
_symmetry.space_group_name_H-M   'P 1'
#
loop_
_entity.id
_entity.type
_entity.pdbx_description
1 polymer ?
#
loop_
_entity_poly.entity_id
_entity_poly.type
_entity_poly.pdbx_seq_one_letter_code
_entity_poly.pdbx_strand_id
1 'polypeptide(L)' 'QKRCEVMGTDTLTMTHDQLAQELGTAREVISRLLKKMEAEGLVELGRNKITLV' A
#
# COMPACT_ATOMS: atom_id res chain seq x y z
N GLN A 1 -13.23 2.31 -18.09
CA GLN A 1 -14.01 1.42 -17.21
C GLN A 1 -13.10 0.39 -16.57
N LYS A 2 -12.74 0.60 -15.30
CA LYS A 2 -12.33 -0.37 -14.25
C LYS A 2 -12.52 0.43 -12.94
N ARG A 3 -13.77 0.67 -12.52
CA ARG A 3 -14.48 -0.09 -11.48
C ARG A 3 -13.55 -0.46 -10.31
N CYS A 4 -13.51 0.42 -9.31
CA CYS A 4 -13.20 0.26 -7.89
C CYS A 4 -13.13 1.72 -7.39
N GLU A 5 -14.15 2.41 -6.86
CA GLU A 5 -15.21 2.02 -5.92
C GLU A 5 -14.75 0.95 -4.94
N VAL A 6 -13.88 1.34 -4.01
CA VAL A 6 -13.66 0.56 -2.79
C VAL A 6 -13.62 1.54 -1.62
N MET A 7 -14.81 1.75 -1.06
CA MET A 7 -15.10 1.65 0.38
C MET A 7 -14.17 2.43 1.30
N GLY A 8 -14.73 3.42 2.01
CA GLY A 8 -14.08 4.28 2.99
C GLY A 8 -13.54 3.55 4.22
N THR A 9 -12.54 2.73 3.98
CA THR A 9 -11.64 2.08 4.94
C THR A 9 -10.26 2.07 4.30
N ASP A 10 -9.67 3.25 4.20
CA ASP A 10 -8.32 3.52 3.70
C ASP A 10 -7.23 2.96 4.64
N THR A 11 -7.43 1.79 5.25
CA THR A 11 -6.47 1.18 6.18
C THR A 11 -6.27 -0.28 5.83
N LEU A 12 -5.19 -0.54 5.08
CA LEU A 12 -4.73 -1.88 4.76
C LEU A 12 -3.87 -2.42 5.92
N THR A 13 -4.43 -3.34 6.71
CA THR A 13 -3.68 -4.01 7.77
C THR A 13 -2.88 -5.17 7.18
N MET A 14 -1.86 -4.88 6.37
CA MET A 14 -0.99 -5.91 5.78
C MET A 14 0.49 -5.52 5.81
N THR A 15 1.36 -6.53 5.75
CA THR A 15 2.80 -6.33 5.69
C THR A 15 3.25 -6.01 4.26
N HIS A 16 4.45 -5.43 4.14
CA HIS A 16 5.11 -5.19 2.85
C HIS A 16 5.22 -6.47 2.01
N ASP A 17 5.35 -7.61 2.67
CA ASP A 17 5.49 -8.93 2.06
C ASP A 17 4.18 -9.39 1.41
N GLN A 18 3.07 -9.29 2.15
CA GLN A 18 1.72 -9.55 1.64
C GLN A 18 1.39 -8.66 0.43
N LEU A 19 1.67 -7.36 0.53
CA LEU A 19 1.40 -6.43 -0.57
C LEU A 19 2.25 -6.75 -1.81
N ALA A 20 3.51 -7.16 -1.62
CA ALA A 20 4.39 -7.58 -2.70
C ALA A 20 3.92 -8.87 -3.36
N GLN A 21 3.44 -9.82 -2.56
CA GLN A 21 2.91 -11.09 -3.03
C GLN A 21 1.61 -10.91 -3.83
N GLU A 22 0.68 -10.08 -3.33
CA GLU A 22 -0.58 -9.73 -4.00
C GLU A 22 -0.36 -8.99 -5.32
N LEU A 23 0.61 -8.07 -5.36
CA LEU A 23 0.95 -7.33 -6.58
C LEU A 23 1.88 -8.13 -7.51
N GLY A 24 2.33 -9.33 -7.11
CA GLY A 24 3.22 -10.17 -7.89
C GLY A 24 4.58 -9.52 -8.17
N THR A 25 5.09 -8.75 -7.23
CA THR A 25 6.30 -7.93 -7.38
C THR A 25 7.25 -8.12 -6.20
N ALA A 26 8.51 -7.74 -6.36
CA ALA A 26 9.50 -7.86 -5.30
C ALA A 26 9.19 -6.89 -4.15
N ARG A 27 9.43 -7.34 -2.91
CA ARG A 27 9.33 -6.50 -1.70
C ARG A 27 10.11 -5.19 -1.82
N GLU A 28 11.27 -5.21 -2.47
CA GLU A 28 12.06 -4.00 -2.72
C GLU A 28 11.35 -2.97 -3.59
N VAL A 29 10.62 -3.41 -4.62
CA VAL A 29 9.86 -2.53 -5.51
C VAL A 29 8.68 -1.94 -4.75
N ILE A 30 7.98 -2.75 -3.96
CA ILE A 30 6.90 -2.27 -3.08
C ILE A 30 7.41 -1.30 -2.03
N SER A 31 8.53 -1.57 -1.35
CA SER A 31 9.09 -0.61 -0.39
C SER A 31 9.47 0.72 -1.05
N ARG A 32 9.98 0.70 -2.29
CA ARG A 32 10.25 1.93 -3.05
C ARG A 32 8.96 2.65 -3.44
N LEU A 33 7.95 1.91 -3.88
CA LEU A 33 6.66 2.46 -4.29
C LEU A 33 5.93 3.07 -3.09
N LEU A 34 5.86 2.33 -1.98
CA LEU A 34 5.26 2.80 -0.72
C LEU A 34 5.98 4.03 -0.18
N LYS A 35 7.32 4.09 -0.23
CA LYS A 35 8.05 5.32 0.13
C LYS A 35 7.70 6.51 -0.76
N LYS A 36 7.51 6.28 -2.07
CA LYS A 36 7.08 7.34 -2.99
C LYS A 36 5.67 7.81 -2.66
N MET A 37 4.75 6.86 -2.49
CA MET A 37 3.37 7.15 -2.12
C MET A 37 3.30 7.87 -0.76
N GLU A 38 4.16 7.51 0.20
CA GLU A 38 4.27 8.20 1.48
C GLU A 38 4.77 9.64 1.30
N ALA A 39 5.79 9.84 0.46
CA ALA A 39 6.29 11.17 0.13
C ALA A 39 5.26 12.03 -0.63
N GLU A 40 4.36 11.40 -1.40
CA GLU A 40 3.26 12.05 -2.09
C GLU A 40 2.03 12.26 -1.17
N GLY A 41 2.07 11.77 0.07
CA GLY A 41 0.96 11.87 1.02
C GLY A 41 -0.24 10.99 0.66
N LEU A 42 0.00 9.91 -0.09
CA LEU A 42 -1.01 8.92 -0.50
C LEU A 42 -1.08 7.73 0.45
N VAL A 43 -0.01 7.42 1.19
CA VAL A 43 0.01 6.35 2.21
C VAL A 43 0.77 6.77 3.47
N GLU A 44 0.38 6.22 4.62
CA GLU A 44 1.14 6.26 5.86
C GLU A 44 1.58 4.84 6.26
N LEU A 45 2.90 4.64 6.39
CA LEU A 45 3.46 3.37 6.85
C LEU A 45 3.57 3.36 8.38
N GLY A 46 2.81 2.47 9.03
CA GLY A 46 2.90 2.20 10.46
C GLY A 46 3.60 0.87 10.76
N ARG A 47 3.90 0.61 12.05
CA ARG A 47 4.36 -0.72 12.49
C ARG A 47 3.29 -1.77 12.15
N ASN A 48 3.59 -2.62 11.17
CA ASN A 48 2.72 -3.71 10.67
C ASN A 48 1.40 -3.27 10.01
N LYS A 49 1.26 -2.02 9.58
CA LYS A 49 0.04 -1.52 8.93
C LYS A 49 0.36 -0.46 7.88
N ILE A 50 -0.42 -0.42 6.81
CA ILE A 50 -0.34 0.57 5.74
C ILE A 50 -1.67 1.28 5.70
N THR A 51 -1.68 2.56 6.01
CA THR A 51 -2.86 3.41 5.86
C THR A 51 -2.74 4.12 4.50
N LEU A 52 -3.81 4.19 3.72
CA LEU A 52 -3.93 5.06 2.56
C LEU A 52 -4.53 6.39 3.08
N VAL A 53 -4.06 7.54 2.59
CA VAL A 53 -4.50 8.88 3.03
C VAL A 53 -5.16 9.64 1.88
#